data_AF-A0A246TQH2-F1
#
_entry.id   AF-A0A246TQH2-F1
#
_cell.length_a   1.000
_cell.length_b   1.000
_cell.length_c   1.000
_cell.angle_alpha   90.00
_cell.angle_beta   90.00
_cell.angle_gamma   90.00
#
_symmetry.space_group_name_H-M   'P 1'
#
loop_
_entity.id
_entity.type
_entity.pdbx_description
1 polymer ?
#
loop_
_entity_poly.entity_id
_entity_poly.type
_entity_poly.pdbx_seq_one_letter_code
_entity_poly.pdbx_strand_id
1 'polypeptide(L)'
;MKYNAPYGSADPNAPYIDRNTPGAQSGSRVPAAAVEHPQREIMAVIDAAGIPPSSGDLTQLLQAIEALISAATGGGDTSNFVLMAAARARLPIFPEVLTSDGGIGVISPSTGQVRVPAGTNFLHRGIFNVTTVQSDFATAANKTYHVRWTPVAGFALKDLADVGYNPAALAEANVAFDSVYDDMLVARIVTNPSNVATITNLKNKARLVQSGEELQGFTSYEDELAPSALAAPDGAVVNINFARKPIASLTGFTDVTVQQGNDTATKEVNIVVQSLSRYQIKAIYQRSADPGGGYVGWVANA
;
A
#
# COMPACT_ATOMS: atom_id res chain seq x y z
N MET A 1 -3.60 -9.24 -41.69
CA MET A 1 -3.89 -9.48 -43.12
C MET A 1 -4.55 -8.27 -43.80
N LYS A 2 -4.18 -7.95 -45.04
CA LYS A 2 -4.86 -6.97 -45.91
C LYS A 2 -6.18 -7.54 -46.45
N TYR A 3 -7.23 -6.71 -46.58
CA TYR A 3 -8.51 -7.14 -47.16
C TYR A 3 -8.35 -7.56 -48.63
N ASN A 4 -9.00 -8.67 -49.00
CA ASN A 4 -9.07 -9.16 -50.38
C ASN A 4 -10.51 -8.94 -50.88
N ALA A 5 -10.71 -8.02 -51.83
CA ALA A 5 -12.02 -7.71 -52.41
C ALA A 5 -12.57 -8.86 -53.28
N PRO A 6 -13.89 -8.93 -53.53
CA PRO A 6 -14.49 -9.89 -54.45
C PRO A 6 -13.77 -9.96 -55.79
N TYR A 7 -13.63 -11.18 -56.31
CA TYR A 7 -12.91 -11.41 -57.55
C TYR A 7 -13.55 -10.65 -58.71
N GLY A 8 -12.74 -9.81 -59.38
CA GLY A 8 -13.18 -8.97 -60.49
C GLY A 8 -13.76 -7.61 -60.08
N SER A 9 -13.80 -7.26 -58.78
CA SER A 9 -14.16 -5.92 -58.34
C SER A 9 -13.06 -4.90 -58.67
N ALA A 10 -13.45 -3.75 -59.24
CA ALA A 10 -12.55 -2.61 -59.44
C ALA A 10 -12.39 -1.75 -58.17
N ASP A 11 -13.33 -1.85 -57.24
CA ASP A 11 -13.24 -1.21 -55.92
C ASP A 11 -12.50 -2.15 -54.94
N PRO A 12 -11.31 -1.75 -54.44
CA PRO A 12 -10.53 -2.55 -53.49
C PRO A 12 -11.20 -2.79 -52.13
N ASN A 13 -12.28 -2.07 -51.81
CA ASN A 13 -13.03 -2.21 -50.57
C ASN A 13 -14.48 -2.71 -50.80
N ALA A 14 -14.80 -3.21 -52.00
CA ALA A 14 -16.14 -3.70 -52.30
C ALA A 14 -16.54 -4.82 -51.34
N PRO A 15 -17.75 -4.79 -50.76
CA PRO A 15 -18.22 -5.83 -49.86
C PRO A 15 -18.52 -7.13 -50.61
N TYR A 16 -18.40 -8.27 -49.91
CA TYR A 16 -18.96 -9.53 -50.38
C TYR A 16 -20.47 -9.50 -50.23
N ILE A 17 -21.17 -9.75 -51.34
CA ILE A 17 -22.63 -9.83 -51.39
C ILE A 17 -23.09 -11.26 -51.68
N ASP A 18 -24.13 -11.70 -50.99
CA ASP A 18 -24.77 -12.99 -51.28
C ASP A 18 -25.59 -12.94 -52.56
N ARG A 19 -25.84 -14.11 -53.14
CA ARG A 19 -26.71 -14.23 -54.30
C ARG A 19 -28.16 -13.97 -53.88
N ASN A 20 -28.81 -13.01 -54.53
CA ASN A 20 -30.24 -12.73 -54.35
C ASN A 20 -30.98 -12.96 -55.67
N THR A 21 -31.65 -14.11 -55.78
CA THR A 21 -32.36 -14.53 -57.00
C THR A 21 -33.57 -13.64 -57.32
N PRO A 22 -34.46 -13.28 -56.36
CA PRO A 22 -35.52 -12.28 -56.60
C PRO A 22 -35.02 -10.91 -57.07
N GLY A 23 -33.84 -10.48 -56.61
CA GLY A 23 -33.24 -9.20 -56.98
C GLY A 23 -32.34 -9.23 -58.23
N ALA A 24 -32.24 -10.38 -58.92
CA ALA A 24 -31.30 -10.61 -60.02
C ALA A 24 -29.82 -10.26 -59.69
N GLN A 25 -29.42 -10.33 -58.42
CA GLN A 25 -28.06 -10.05 -58.00
C GLN A 25 -27.22 -11.33 -58.03
N SER A 26 -26.21 -11.32 -58.89
CA SER A 26 -25.18 -12.37 -58.92
C SER A 26 -24.27 -12.16 -57.71
N GLY A 27 -24.24 -13.12 -56.78
CA GLY A 27 -23.39 -13.04 -55.59
C GLY A 27 -21.91 -12.86 -55.92
N SER A 28 -21.16 -12.37 -54.94
CA SER A 28 -19.72 -12.13 -55.06
C SER A 28 -18.94 -13.41 -55.27
N ARG A 29 -17.95 -13.37 -56.17
CA ARG A 29 -16.99 -14.46 -56.34
C ARG A 29 -15.86 -14.31 -55.34
N VAL A 30 -15.60 -15.35 -54.56
CA VAL A 30 -14.54 -15.34 -53.54
C VAL A 30 -13.18 -15.60 -54.19
N PRO A 31 -12.20 -14.67 -54.12
CA PRO A 31 -10.84 -14.93 -54.56
C PRO A 31 -10.17 -15.93 -53.62
N ALA A 32 -9.28 -16.78 -54.15
CA ALA A 32 -8.59 -17.80 -53.36
C ALA A 32 -7.82 -17.20 -52.16
N ALA A 33 -7.21 -16.02 -52.34
CA ALA A 33 -6.49 -15.31 -51.30
C ALA A 33 -7.36 -14.95 -50.08
N ALA A 34 -8.67 -14.74 -50.26
CA ALA A 34 -9.58 -14.47 -49.15
C ALA A 34 -9.80 -15.68 -48.23
N VAL A 35 -9.53 -16.89 -48.71
CA VAL A 35 -9.66 -18.14 -47.94
C VAL A 35 -8.29 -18.65 -47.48
N GLU A 36 -7.28 -18.60 -48.34
CA GLU A 36 -5.95 -19.15 -48.06
C GLU A 36 -5.16 -18.30 -47.05
N HIS A 37 -5.23 -16.97 -47.13
CA HIS A 37 -4.50 -16.12 -46.19
C HIS A 37 -4.95 -16.33 -44.73
N PRO A 38 -6.27 -16.36 -44.38
CA PRO A 38 -6.67 -16.67 -43.01
C PRO A 38 -6.18 -18.04 -42.54
N GLN A 39 -6.21 -19.05 -43.42
CA GLN A 39 -5.72 -20.38 -43.09
C GLN A 39 -4.20 -20.36 -42.81
N ARG A 40 -3.42 -19.60 -43.59
CA ARG A 40 -1.98 -19.43 -43.36
C ARG A 40 -1.66 -18.70 -42.05
N GLU A 41 -2.44 -17.69 -41.69
CA GLU A 41 -2.29 -16.99 -40.40
C GLU A 41 -2.58 -17.95 -39.23
N ILE A 42 -3.63 -18.78 -39.34
CA ILE A 42 -3.95 -19.81 -38.33
C ILE A 42 -2.83 -20.86 -38.24
N MET A 43 -2.33 -21.34 -39.37
CA MET A 43 -1.20 -22.28 -39.42
C MET A 43 0.06 -21.69 -38.78
N ALA A 44 0.36 -20.41 -39.01
CA ALA A 44 1.51 -19.75 -38.39
C ALA A 44 1.39 -19.70 -36.86
N VAL A 45 0.19 -19.52 -36.31
CA VAL A 45 -0.04 -19.56 -34.85
C VAL A 45 0.17 -20.99 -34.30
N ILE A 46 -0.34 -22.01 -35.01
CA ILE A 46 -0.18 -23.43 -34.65
C ILE A 46 1.30 -23.84 -34.67
N ASP A 47 2.02 -23.45 -35.73
CA ASP A 47 3.45 -23.73 -35.88
C ASP A 47 4.27 -23.01 -34.81
N ALA A 48 3.94 -21.76 -34.48
CA ALA A 48 4.60 -21.00 -33.42
C ALA A 48 4.42 -21.64 -32.03
N ALA A 49 3.29 -22.30 -31.80
CA ALA A 49 3.03 -23.07 -30.59
C ALA A 49 3.71 -24.46 -30.59
N GLY A 50 4.37 -24.85 -31.68
CA GLY A 50 5.03 -26.16 -31.81
C GLY A 50 4.07 -27.34 -31.94
N ILE A 51 2.81 -27.09 -32.32
CA ILE A 51 1.77 -28.12 -32.45
C ILE A 51 1.77 -28.66 -33.89
N PRO A 52 1.88 -29.98 -34.13
CA PRO A 52 1.76 -30.54 -35.47
C PRO A 52 0.36 -30.32 -36.05
N PRO A 53 0.21 -29.73 -37.25
CA PRO A 53 -1.09 -29.51 -37.89
C PRO A 53 -1.84 -30.82 -38.17
N SER A 54 -3.15 -30.84 -37.93
CA SER A 54 -4.01 -32.01 -38.07
C SER A 54 -5.38 -31.62 -38.61
N SER A 55 -5.79 -32.26 -39.70
CA SER A 55 -7.16 -32.11 -40.24
C SER A 55 -8.23 -32.80 -39.38
N GLY A 56 -7.82 -33.59 -38.38
CA GLY A 56 -8.72 -34.30 -37.47
C GLY A 56 -9.06 -33.52 -36.20
N ASP A 57 -8.41 -32.39 -35.95
CA ASP A 57 -8.61 -31.56 -34.76
C ASP A 57 -8.99 -30.13 -35.16
N LEU A 58 -10.25 -29.75 -34.92
CA LEU A 58 -10.76 -28.41 -35.21
C LEU A 58 -10.50 -27.41 -34.08
N THR A 59 -9.76 -27.80 -33.05
CA THR A 59 -9.45 -26.99 -31.86
C THR A 59 -7.99 -26.53 -31.81
N GLN A 60 -7.16 -26.87 -32.81
CA GLN A 60 -5.71 -26.58 -32.79
C GLN A 60 -5.35 -25.10 -32.64
N LEU A 61 -6.15 -24.19 -33.20
CA LEU A 61 -5.94 -22.75 -33.00
C LEU A 61 -6.08 -22.34 -31.52
N LEU A 62 -7.09 -22.88 -30.84
CA LEU A 62 -7.30 -22.62 -29.42
C LEU A 62 -6.15 -23.20 -28.60
N GLN A 63 -5.79 -24.46 -28.84
CA GLN A 63 -4.68 -25.14 -28.17
C GLN A 63 -3.35 -24.37 -28.36
N ALA A 64 -3.10 -23.86 -29.57
CA ALA A 64 -1.92 -23.08 -29.87
C ALA A 64 -1.87 -21.77 -29.08
N ILE A 65 -2.98 -21.05 -29.00
CA ILE A 65 -3.09 -19.82 -28.19
C ILE A 65 -2.86 -20.14 -26.71
N GLU A 66 -3.47 -21.19 -26.19
CA GLU A 66 -3.31 -21.62 -24.79
C GLU A 66 -1.86 -22.03 -24.48
N ALA A 67 -1.20 -22.77 -25.39
CA ALA A 67 0.20 -23.17 -25.24
C ALA A 67 1.15 -21.96 -25.25
N LEU A 68 0.93 -20.99 -26.14
CA LEU A 68 1.72 -19.76 -26.20
C LEU A 68 1.54 -18.90 -24.95
N ILE A 69 0.31 -18.79 -24.43
CA ILE A 69 0.02 -18.10 -23.17
C ILE A 69 0.71 -18.83 -22.01
N SER A 70 0.56 -20.16 -21.94
CA SER A 70 1.18 -21.00 -20.91
C SER A 70 2.70 -20.85 -20.89
N ALA A 71 3.35 -20.89 -22.06
CA ALA A 71 4.79 -20.68 -22.20
C ALA A 71 5.23 -19.29 -21.70
N ALA A 72 4.40 -18.26 -21.91
CA ALA A 72 4.69 -16.90 -21.46
C ALA A 72 4.41 -16.68 -19.96
N THR A 73 3.45 -17.38 -19.36
CA THR A 73 3.00 -17.15 -17.97
C THR A 73 3.47 -18.22 -16.97
N GLY A 74 4.11 -19.29 -17.42
CA GLY A 74 4.50 -20.43 -16.58
C GLY A 74 3.39 -21.49 -16.42
N GLY A 75 2.32 -21.40 -17.21
CA GLY A 75 1.19 -22.33 -17.23
C GLY A 75 0.17 -22.15 -16.11
N GLY A 76 -0.87 -22.98 -16.13
CA GLY A 76 -1.98 -22.97 -15.18
C GLY A 76 -3.32 -22.62 -15.81
N ASP A 77 -4.39 -22.91 -15.08
CA ASP A 77 -5.75 -22.53 -15.47
C ASP A 77 -5.87 -21.00 -15.48
N THR A 78 -6.01 -20.43 -16.68
CA THR A 78 -6.06 -18.99 -16.91
C THR A 78 -7.26 -18.33 -16.24
N SER A 79 -8.31 -19.09 -15.90
CA SER A 79 -9.45 -18.59 -15.12
C SER A 79 -9.05 -18.18 -13.69
N ASN A 80 -7.93 -18.70 -13.19
CA ASN A 80 -7.36 -18.35 -11.89
C ASN A 80 -6.34 -17.21 -11.97
N PHE A 81 -6.02 -16.70 -13.16
CA PHE A 81 -5.09 -15.57 -13.28
C PHE A 81 -5.74 -14.28 -12.77
N VAL A 82 -5.08 -13.66 -11.80
CA VAL A 82 -5.47 -12.33 -11.35
C VAL A 82 -4.86 -11.30 -12.28
N LEU A 83 -5.71 -10.66 -13.10
CA LEU A 83 -5.30 -9.52 -13.92
C LEU A 83 -4.71 -8.41 -13.02
N MET A 84 -3.68 -7.69 -13.50
CA MET A 84 -3.05 -6.61 -12.72
C MET A 84 -4.04 -5.57 -12.20
N ALA A 85 -5.07 -5.24 -12.99
CA ALA A 85 -6.14 -4.35 -12.55
C ALA A 85 -6.95 -4.92 -11.36
N ALA A 86 -7.25 -6.22 -11.40
CA ALA A 86 -7.94 -6.90 -10.30
C ALA A 86 -7.06 -7.02 -9.05
N ALA A 87 -5.76 -7.31 -9.24
CA ALA A 87 -4.78 -7.37 -8.15
C ALA A 87 -4.66 -6.01 -7.43
N ARG A 88 -4.53 -4.93 -8.20
CA ARG A 88 -4.44 -3.55 -7.68
C ARG A 88 -5.70 -3.07 -6.98
N ALA A 89 -6.86 -3.66 -7.26
CA ALA A 89 -8.11 -3.29 -6.61
C ALA A 89 -8.41 -4.10 -5.35
N ARG A 90 -7.88 -5.33 -5.22
CA ARG A 90 -8.41 -6.31 -4.25
C ARG A 90 -7.39 -6.92 -3.30
N LEU A 91 -6.08 -6.92 -3.61
CA LEU A 91 -5.10 -7.58 -2.74
C LEU A 91 -5.00 -6.87 -1.38
N PRO A 92 -5.23 -7.55 -0.24
CA PRO A 92 -5.24 -6.92 1.08
C PRO A 92 -3.82 -6.71 1.62
N ILE A 93 -2.97 -6.04 0.83
CA ILE A 93 -1.58 -5.75 1.17
C ILE A 93 -1.43 -4.23 1.23
N PHE A 94 -0.91 -3.73 2.35
CA PHE A 94 -0.68 -2.31 2.53
C PHE A 94 0.46 -1.80 1.62
N PRO A 95 0.47 -0.49 1.29
CA PRO A 95 1.58 0.12 0.59
C PRO A 95 2.92 -0.07 1.31
N GLU A 96 3.98 -0.29 0.54
CA GLU A 96 5.32 -0.53 1.06
C GLU A 96 6.37 0.34 0.37
N VAL A 97 6.97 1.27 1.13
CA VAL A 97 8.04 2.14 0.65
C VAL A 97 9.37 1.41 0.73
N LEU A 98 10.10 1.39 -0.38
CA LEU A 98 11.28 0.53 -0.58
C LEU A 98 12.59 1.12 -0.03
N THR A 99 12.52 2.24 0.68
CA THR A 99 13.65 2.77 1.46
C THR A 99 13.93 1.90 2.70
N SER A 100 15.15 1.93 3.23
CA SER A 100 15.51 1.21 4.46
C SER A 100 14.53 1.46 5.60
N ASP A 101 14.19 2.73 5.82
CA ASP A 101 13.37 3.19 6.93
C ASP A 101 11.86 3.08 6.65
N GLY A 102 11.48 2.77 5.40
CA GLY A 102 10.09 2.69 4.96
C GLY A 102 9.39 4.04 4.86
N GLY A 103 10.11 5.16 4.86
CA GLY A 103 9.53 6.50 4.79
C GLY A 103 9.76 7.16 3.43
N ILE A 104 8.83 8.01 3.00
CA ILE A 104 9.10 8.97 1.92
C ILE A 104 9.61 10.24 2.59
N GLY A 105 10.79 10.72 2.20
CA GLY A 105 11.41 11.90 2.79
C GLY A 105 10.74 13.22 2.37
N VAL A 106 9.53 13.50 2.87
CA VAL A 106 8.87 14.80 2.65
C VAL A 106 9.67 15.89 3.34
N ILE A 107 9.88 17.00 2.65
CA ILE A 107 10.68 18.15 3.12
C ILE A 107 9.92 19.47 2.95
N SER A 108 10.38 20.54 3.60
CA SER A 108 9.92 21.91 3.35
C SER A 108 11.07 22.71 2.74
N PRO A 109 11.07 22.94 1.41
CA PRO A 109 12.17 23.65 0.75
C PRO A 109 12.15 25.16 1.02
N SER A 110 10.99 25.71 1.42
CA SER A 110 10.81 27.10 1.82
C SER A 110 9.56 27.23 2.70
N THR A 111 9.47 28.31 3.48
CA THR A 111 8.29 28.63 4.30
C THR A 111 7.04 28.67 3.44
N GLY A 112 5.96 28.05 3.92
CA GLY A 112 4.69 27.97 3.17
C GLY A 112 4.64 26.90 2.08
N GLN A 113 5.64 26.02 1.99
CA GLN A 113 5.65 24.93 1.02
C GLN A 113 6.14 23.62 1.64
N VAL A 114 5.53 22.51 1.21
CA VAL A 114 6.01 21.15 1.46
C VAL A 114 6.16 20.40 0.14
N ARG A 115 7.17 19.52 0.07
CA ARG A 115 7.57 18.81 -1.13
C ARG A 115 7.64 17.32 -0.87
N VAL A 116 6.96 16.55 -1.71
CA VAL A 116 7.27 15.12 -1.92
C VAL A 116 8.40 15.06 -2.94
N PRO A 117 9.57 14.47 -2.62
CA PRO A 117 10.69 14.37 -3.57
C PRO A 117 10.38 13.38 -4.70
N ALA A 118 11.12 13.48 -5.81
CA ALA A 118 11.08 12.48 -6.87
C ALA A 118 12.00 11.29 -6.56
N GLY A 119 11.74 10.13 -7.17
CA GLY A 119 12.67 9.00 -7.22
C GLY A 119 12.57 7.98 -6.08
N THR A 120 11.74 8.22 -5.07
CA THR A 120 11.41 7.20 -4.07
C THR A 120 10.43 6.19 -4.65
N ASN A 121 10.74 4.91 -4.56
CA ASN A 121 9.88 3.81 -5.02
C ASN A 121 9.05 3.22 -3.86
N PHE A 122 7.82 2.83 -4.16
CA PHE A 122 6.97 2.05 -3.26
C PHE A 122 6.08 1.09 -4.04
N LEU A 123 5.69 -0.01 -3.41
CA LEU A 123 4.75 -0.99 -3.96
C LEU A 123 3.34 -0.66 -3.48
N HIS A 124 2.43 -0.43 -4.42
CA HIS A 124 0.99 -0.46 -4.18
C HIS A 124 0.50 -1.91 -4.27
N ARG A 125 -0.22 -2.36 -3.25
CA ARG A 125 -0.82 -3.71 -3.17
C ARG A 125 0.21 -4.84 -3.35
N GLY A 126 1.47 -4.58 -2.96
CA GLY A 126 2.59 -5.52 -3.03
C GLY A 126 3.11 -5.85 -4.44
N ILE A 127 2.47 -5.36 -5.51
CA ILE A 127 2.76 -5.80 -6.88
C ILE A 127 3.01 -4.66 -7.86
N PHE A 128 2.43 -3.48 -7.62
CA PHE A 128 2.51 -2.35 -8.55
C PHE A 128 3.52 -1.32 -8.05
N ASN A 129 4.66 -1.22 -8.74
CA ASN A 129 5.67 -0.22 -8.40
C ASN A 129 5.21 1.18 -8.80
N VAL A 130 5.31 2.11 -7.85
CA VAL A 130 5.06 3.53 -8.04
C VAL A 130 6.34 4.27 -7.69
N THR A 131 6.80 5.10 -8.62
CA THR A 131 7.91 6.02 -8.39
C THR A 131 7.35 7.41 -8.13
N THR A 132 7.73 8.00 -7.00
CA THR A 132 7.37 9.37 -6.67
C THR A 132 7.88 10.34 -7.73
N VAL A 133 7.03 11.30 -8.09
CA VAL A 133 7.40 12.48 -8.88
C VAL A 133 7.40 13.67 -7.93
N GLN A 134 8.28 14.65 -8.19
CA GLN A 134 8.35 15.83 -7.35
C GLN A 134 6.99 16.52 -7.36
N SER A 135 6.43 16.72 -6.17
CA SER A 135 5.12 17.35 -5.99
C SER A 135 5.22 18.38 -4.88
N ASP A 136 4.91 19.64 -5.21
CA ASP A 136 4.96 20.77 -4.29
C ASP A 136 3.55 21.20 -3.89
N PHE A 137 3.34 21.40 -2.59
CA PHE A 137 2.06 21.79 -2.02
C PHE A 137 2.24 23.07 -1.19
N ALA A 138 1.35 24.04 -1.39
CA ALA A 138 1.30 25.23 -0.56
C ALA A 138 0.69 24.91 0.81
N THR A 139 1.19 25.54 1.87
CA THR A 139 0.64 25.46 3.22
C THR A 139 0.18 26.84 3.69
N ALA A 140 -0.75 26.85 4.64
CA ALA A 140 -1.12 28.04 5.41
C ALA A 140 -0.62 27.93 6.86
N ALA A 141 -0.48 29.07 7.54
CA ALA A 141 -0.05 29.13 8.93
C ALA A 141 -1.10 28.53 9.89
N ASN A 142 -0.64 28.01 11.03
CA ASN A 142 -1.49 27.43 12.10
C ASN A 142 -2.38 26.29 11.62
N LYS A 143 -1.84 25.39 10.80
CA LYS A 143 -2.57 24.26 10.22
C LYS A 143 -1.88 22.94 10.51
N THR A 144 -2.69 21.90 10.49
CA THR A 144 -2.23 20.51 10.52
C THR A 144 -2.68 19.84 9.25
N TYR A 145 -1.75 19.24 8.52
CA TYR A 145 -2.01 18.56 7.27
C TYR A 145 -1.54 17.11 7.29
N HIS A 146 -2.18 16.31 6.45
CA HIS A 146 -1.73 14.99 6.06
C HIS A 146 -1.31 14.99 4.59
N VAL A 147 -0.09 14.54 4.29
CA VAL A 147 0.26 14.13 2.92
C VAL A 147 -0.23 12.72 2.74
N ARG A 148 -1.12 12.52 1.77
CA ARG A 148 -1.70 11.22 1.44
C ARG A 148 -1.42 10.88 -0.01
N TRP A 149 -1.35 9.58 -0.30
CA TRP A 149 -1.32 9.07 -1.65
C TRP A 149 -2.46 8.08 -1.86
N THR A 150 -3.15 8.21 -2.99
CA THR A 150 -4.16 7.24 -3.46
C THR A 150 -3.86 6.85 -4.90
N PRO A 151 -4.24 5.63 -5.36
CA PRO A 151 -3.99 5.21 -6.73
C PRO A 151 -4.77 6.03 -7.77
N VAL A 152 -5.83 6.72 -7.36
CA VAL A 152 -6.69 7.53 -8.24
C VAL A 152 -6.17 8.97 -8.34
N ALA A 153 -5.86 9.61 -7.21
CA ALA A 153 -5.53 11.04 -7.17
C ALA A 153 -4.02 11.33 -7.05
N GLY A 154 -3.19 10.32 -6.81
CA GLY A 154 -1.78 10.54 -6.50
C GLY A 154 -1.58 11.20 -5.14
N PHE A 155 -0.50 11.98 -5.00
CA PHE A 155 -0.20 12.71 -3.76
C PHE A 155 -1.08 13.94 -3.60
N ALA A 156 -1.60 14.13 -2.40
CA ALA A 156 -2.37 15.31 -2.02
C ALA A 156 -2.05 15.74 -0.59
N LEU A 157 -2.07 17.06 -0.37
CA LEU A 157 -2.03 17.65 0.96
C LEU A 157 -3.47 17.89 1.45
N LYS A 158 -3.82 17.32 2.61
CA LYS A 158 -5.16 17.39 3.19
C LYS A 158 -5.13 18.16 4.50
N ASP A 159 -5.87 19.26 4.59
CA ASP A 159 -6.02 20.03 5.83
C ASP A 159 -6.93 19.26 6.79
N LEU A 160 -6.45 19.00 8.00
CA LEU A 160 -7.21 18.31 9.04
C LEU A 160 -8.50 19.05 9.42
N ALA A 161 -8.55 20.37 9.24
CA ALA A 161 -9.72 21.20 9.52
C ALA A 161 -10.71 21.28 8.34
N ASP A 162 -10.37 20.74 7.16
CA ASP A 162 -11.28 20.72 6.01
C ASP A 162 -12.41 19.71 6.26
N VAL A 163 -13.65 20.19 6.24
CA VAL A 163 -14.86 19.36 6.43
C VAL A 163 -15.05 18.31 5.33
N GLY A 164 -14.51 18.53 4.13
CA GLY A 164 -14.52 17.54 3.06
C GLY A 164 -13.57 16.37 3.32
N TYR A 165 -12.51 16.61 4.10
CA TYR A 165 -11.53 15.59 4.47
C TYR A 165 -11.82 14.96 5.85
N ASN A 166 -12.20 15.78 6.83
CA ASN A 166 -12.47 15.41 8.21
C ASN A 166 -13.84 15.95 8.67
N PRO A 167 -14.94 15.38 8.15
CA PRO A 167 -16.30 15.88 8.43
C PRO A 167 -16.69 15.73 9.90
N ALA A 168 -16.11 14.76 10.61
CA ALA A 168 -16.39 14.50 12.02
C ALA A 168 -15.44 15.23 12.98
N ALA A 169 -14.60 16.15 12.47
CA ALA A 169 -13.62 16.91 13.25
C ALA A 169 -12.79 16.02 14.21
N LEU A 170 -12.43 14.82 13.74
CA LEU A 170 -11.66 13.86 14.51
C LEU A 170 -10.28 14.42 14.83
N ALA A 171 -9.76 14.08 16.00
CA ALA A 171 -8.39 14.41 16.38
C ALA A 171 -7.38 13.80 15.41
N GLU A 172 -6.26 14.50 15.18
CA GLU A 172 -5.21 14.12 14.22
C GLU A 172 -4.76 12.66 14.35
N ALA A 173 -4.49 12.22 15.58
CA ALA A 173 -4.01 10.87 15.86
C ALA A 173 -5.08 9.76 15.73
N ASN A 174 -6.34 10.10 15.41
CA ASN A 174 -7.43 9.14 15.31
C ASN A 174 -7.18 8.09 14.23
N VAL A 175 -7.35 6.82 14.56
CA VAL A 175 -7.10 5.65 13.69
C VAL A 175 -7.87 5.68 12.36
N ALA A 176 -8.94 6.46 12.24
CA ALA A 176 -9.63 6.68 10.96
C ALA A 176 -8.71 7.30 9.88
N PHE A 177 -7.63 7.96 10.29
CA PHE A 177 -6.62 8.50 9.38
C PHE A 177 -5.45 7.54 9.10
N ASP A 178 -5.40 6.37 9.73
CA ASP A 178 -4.34 5.41 9.47
C ASP A 178 -4.33 5.00 7.98
N SER A 179 -3.17 4.53 7.51
CA SER A 179 -3.07 4.02 6.14
C SER A 179 -3.95 2.80 5.96
N VAL A 180 -4.69 2.79 4.86
CA VAL A 180 -5.40 1.61 4.36
C VAL A 180 -4.74 1.14 3.07
N TYR A 181 -5.27 0.09 2.45
CA TYR A 181 -4.62 -0.53 1.30
C TYR A 181 -4.51 0.39 0.06
N ASP A 182 -5.48 1.29 -0.16
CA ASP A 182 -5.51 2.26 -1.27
C ASP A 182 -5.31 3.71 -0.83
N ASP A 183 -5.03 3.95 0.43
CA ASP A 183 -4.78 5.30 0.94
C ASP A 183 -3.60 5.24 1.90
N MET A 184 -2.45 5.68 1.39
CA MET A 184 -1.20 5.75 2.12
C MET A 184 -1.08 7.10 2.81
N LEU A 185 -1.02 7.10 4.14
CA LEU A 185 -0.65 8.28 4.92
C LEU A 185 0.88 8.38 4.98
N VAL A 186 1.43 9.45 4.42
CA VAL A 186 2.86 9.59 4.15
C VAL A 186 3.57 10.40 5.23
N ALA A 187 2.96 11.51 5.63
CA ALA A 187 3.53 12.42 6.61
C ALA A 187 2.45 13.26 7.26
N ARG A 188 2.71 13.68 8.50
CA ARG A 188 2.01 14.77 9.17
C ARG A 188 2.82 16.05 9.07
N ILE A 189 2.14 17.16 8.79
CA ILE A 189 2.74 18.48 8.70
C ILE A 189 2.01 19.39 9.67
N VAL A 190 2.74 20.06 10.55
CA VAL A 190 2.18 21.09 11.44
C VAL A 190 2.88 22.41 11.13
N THR A 191 2.11 23.45 10.82
CA THR A 191 2.64 24.79 10.55
C THR A 191 2.42 25.71 11.74
N ASN A 192 3.43 26.49 12.09
CA ASN A 192 3.36 27.50 13.14
C ASN A 192 2.72 28.82 12.62
N PRO A 193 2.61 29.89 13.44
CA PRO A 193 2.07 31.18 13.00
C PRO A 193 2.87 31.85 11.86
N SER A 194 4.16 31.54 11.73
CA SER A 194 5.02 32.01 10.64
C SER A 194 4.98 31.07 9.42
N ASN A 195 4.07 30.10 9.39
CA ASN A 195 3.92 29.10 8.33
C ASN A 195 5.18 28.22 8.09
N VAL A 196 6.02 28.07 9.11
CA VAL A 196 7.15 27.13 9.07
C VAL A 196 6.61 25.75 9.39
N ALA A 197 6.92 24.78 8.52
CA ALA A 197 6.41 23.42 8.60
C ALA A 197 7.33 22.53 9.45
N THR A 198 6.76 21.88 10.47
CA THR A 198 7.33 20.74 11.16
C THR A 198 6.78 19.47 10.53
N ILE A 199 7.65 18.63 9.97
CA ILE A 199 7.27 17.42 9.22
C ILE A 199 7.59 16.17 10.03
N THR A 200 6.60 15.31 10.20
CA THR A 200 6.77 13.96 10.75
C THR A 200 6.54 12.95 9.63
N ASN A 201 7.63 12.45 9.04
CA ASN A 201 7.57 11.41 8.00
C ASN A 201 7.17 10.07 8.62
N LEU A 202 6.24 9.37 7.96
CA LEU A 202 5.67 8.13 8.47
C LEU A 202 6.18 6.92 7.69
N LYS A 203 6.49 5.86 8.43
CA LYS A 203 6.92 4.57 7.90
C LYS A 203 5.72 3.84 7.34
N ASN A 204 5.80 3.46 6.07
CA ASN A 204 4.84 2.70 5.31
C ASN A 204 5.49 1.41 4.83
N LYS A 205 5.12 0.28 5.45
CA LYS A 205 5.49 -1.07 5.02
C LYS A 205 4.26 -1.96 5.06
N ALA A 206 4.28 -3.06 4.30
CA ALA A 206 3.24 -4.08 4.39
C ALA A 206 3.14 -4.63 5.82
N ARG A 207 4.29 -4.78 6.49
CA ARG A 207 4.41 -5.10 7.91
C ARG A 207 5.33 -4.09 8.59
N LEU A 208 4.80 -3.35 9.55
CA LEU A 208 5.55 -2.42 10.37
C LEU A 208 5.95 -3.11 11.66
N VAL A 209 7.24 -3.15 11.97
CA VAL A 209 7.77 -3.69 13.23
C VAL A 209 8.90 -2.80 13.71
N GLN A 210 8.87 -2.47 14.99
CA GLN A 210 9.99 -1.86 15.71
C GLN A 210 10.02 -2.46 17.10
N SER A 211 11.20 -2.72 17.62
CA SER A 211 11.40 -3.21 18.98
C SER A 211 12.56 -2.48 19.61
N GLY A 212 12.61 -2.47 20.93
CA GLY A 212 13.67 -1.84 21.69
C GLY A 212 13.57 -2.19 23.17
N GLU A 213 14.48 -1.62 23.92
CA GLU A 213 14.56 -1.73 25.37
C GLU A 213 14.78 -0.34 25.93
N GLU A 214 14.00 0.03 26.94
CA GLU A 214 14.12 1.33 27.57
C GLU A 214 14.56 1.16 29.02
N LEU A 215 15.68 1.79 29.38
CA LEU A 215 16.09 1.93 30.77
C LEU A 215 15.15 2.93 31.43
N GLN A 216 14.40 2.46 32.42
CA GLN A 216 13.47 3.29 33.19
C GLN A 216 14.16 3.75 34.47
N GLY A 217 14.22 5.07 34.65
CA GLY A 217 14.62 5.68 35.91
C GLY A 217 13.50 5.61 36.95
N PHE A 218 13.84 5.64 38.23
CA PHE A 218 12.84 5.67 39.31
C PHE A 218 11.97 6.93 39.20
N THR A 219 10.66 6.74 39.31
CA THR A 219 9.68 7.80 39.43
C THR A 219 8.67 7.49 40.52
N SER A 220 7.80 8.47 40.82
CA SER A 220 6.68 8.29 41.75
C SER A 220 5.83 7.07 41.40
N TYR A 221 5.45 6.28 42.40
CA TYR A 221 4.47 5.23 42.19
C TYR A 221 3.07 5.85 42.11
N GLU A 222 2.31 5.48 41.09
CA GLU A 222 0.91 5.85 40.93
C GLU A 222 0.03 4.63 41.24
N ASP A 223 -0.69 4.72 42.35
CA ASP A 223 -1.56 3.66 42.87
C ASP A 223 -2.97 3.74 42.25
N GLU A 224 -3.62 2.58 42.10
CA GLU A 224 -5.00 2.39 41.61
C GLU A 224 -5.34 3.08 40.27
N LEU A 225 -4.35 3.47 39.48
CA LEU A 225 -4.58 4.07 38.16
C LEU A 225 -4.67 3.01 37.06
N ALA A 226 -5.63 3.20 36.15
CA ALA A 226 -5.67 2.43 34.92
C ALA A 226 -4.40 2.70 34.07
N PRO A 227 -3.94 1.74 33.25
CA PRO A 227 -2.76 1.93 32.40
C PRO A 227 -2.81 3.17 31.49
N SER A 228 -4.01 3.57 31.05
CA SER A 228 -4.25 4.77 30.24
C SER A 228 -4.14 6.08 31.03
N ALA A 229 -4.23 6.02 32.36
CA ALA A 229 -4.17 7.17 33.26
C ALA A 229 -2.78 7.40 33.87
N LEU A 230 -1.86 6.42 33.76
CA LEU A 230 -0.48 6.57 34.25
C LEU A 230 0.22 7.73 33.52
N ALA A 231 0.74 8.71 34.27
CA ALA A 231 1.24 9.97 33.74
C ALA A 231 2.65 9.86 33.12
N ALA A 232 3.03 10.86 32.33
CA ALA A 232 4.20 10.85 31.45
C ALA A 232 5.60 11.14 32.08
N PRO A 233 5.80 11.53 33.35
CA PRO A 233 7.17 11.58 33.86
C PRO A 233 7.78 10.18 34.05
N ASP A 234 6.95 9.13 34.05
CA ASP A 234 7.26 7.83 34.65
C ASP A 234 7.48 6.69 33.63
N GLY A 235 7.59 7.06 32.36
CA GLY A 235 7.80 6.09 31.29
C GLY A 235 8.47 6.70 30.05
N ALA A 236 9.31 5.92 29.40
CA ALA A 236 9.91 6.30 28.12
C ALA A 236 8.84 6.34 27.01
N VAL A 237 8.68 7.52 26.41
CA VAL A 237 7.90 7.68 25.18
C VAL A 237 8.83 7.47 23.99
N VAL A 238 8.56 6.44 23.20
CA VAL A 238 9.39 6.08 22.06
C VAL A 238 8.71 6.44 20.75
N ASN A 239 9.42 7.21 19.92
CA ASN A 239 8.97 7.54 18.58
C ASN A 239 9.17 6.35 17.63
N ILE A 240 8.07 5.94 17.01
CA ILE A 240 8.05 4.88 15.99
C ILE A 240 7.67 5.44 14.62
N ASN A 241 6.86 6.50 14.59
CA ASN A 241 6.36 7.19 13.39
C ASN A 241 5.83 6.22 12.33
N PHE A 242 4.93 5.32 12.73
CA PHE A 242 4.24 4.43 11.80
C PHE A 242 3.09 5.15 11.10
N ALA A 243 2.74 4.69 9.91
CA ALA A 243 1.57 5.18 9.20
C ALA A 243 0.26 4.53 9.67
N ARG A 244 0.33 3.60 10.63
CA ARG A 244 -0.80 2.90 11.26
C ARG A 244 -0.54 2.79 12.76
N LYS A 245 -1.58 2.91 13.60
CA LYS A 245 -1.44 2.69 15.05
C LYS A 245 -1.05 1.23 15.32
N PRO A 246 0.08 0.96 15.99
CA PRO A 246 0.47 -0.42 16.27
C PRO A 246 -0.28 -1.01 17.45
N ILE A 247 -0.21 -2.33 17.53
CA ILE A 247 -0.31 -3.04 18.81
C ILE A 247 1.08 -2.99 19.44
N ALA A 248 1.15 -2.60 20.70
CA ALA A 248 2.40 -2.57 21.45
C ALA A 248 2.35 -3.66 22.52
N SER A 249 3.44 -4.41 22.65
CA SER A 249 3.53 -5.55 23.57
C SER A 249 4.84 -5.52 24.33
N LEU A 250 4.79 -5.95 25.59
CA LEU A 250 5.95 -6.22 26.43
C LEU A 250 6.66 -7.49 25.92
N THR A 251 7.96 -7.43 25.70
CA THR A 251 8.77 -8.60 25.29
C THR A 251 9.60 -9.16 26.43
N GLY A 252 9.97 -8.32 27.40
CA GLY A 252 10.73 -8.73 28.56
C GLY A 252 10.87 -7.57 29.54
N PHE A 253 11.27 -7.91 30.77
CA PHE A 253 11.64 -6.94 31.79
C PHE A 253 12.70 -7.56 32.70
N THR A 254 13.60 -6.75 33.22
CA THR A 254 14.67 -7.20 34.13
C THR A 254 14.85 -6.25 35.30
N ASP A 255 15.59 -6.72 36.31
CA ASP A 255 15.87 -5.97 37.55
C ASP A 255 14.61 -5.66 38.37
N VAL A 256 13.76 -6.67 38.54
CA VAL A 256 12.55 -6.58 39.37
C VAL A 256 12.86 -7.10 40.77
N THR A 257 12.78 -6.20 41.74
CA THR A 257 12.82 -6.56 43.16
C THR A 257 11.40 -6.48 43.72
N VAL A 258 10.83 -7.63 44.09
CA VAL A 258 9.60 -7.72 44.87
C VAL A 258 9.95 -8.30 46.24
N GLN A 259 10.11 -7.44 47.25
CA GLN A 259 10.36 -7.90 48.61
C GLN A 259 9.03 -8.33 49.23
N GLN A 260 8.87 -9.62 49.49
CA GLN A 260 7.76 -10.16 50.27
C GLN A 260 8.32 -10.77 51.57
N GLY A 261 8.17 -10.05 52.69
CA GLY A 261 8.57 -10.55 54.00
C GLY A 261 8.59 -9.46 55.08
N ASN A 262 7.75 -9.63 56.10
CA ASN A 262 7.51 -8.82 57.32
C ASN A 262 7.40 -7.29 57.18
N ASP A 263 7.55 -6.74 55.98
CA ASP A 263 7.36 -5.34 55.68
C ASP A 263 5.85 -5.06 55.62
N THR A 264 5.41 -4.08 56.41
CA THR A 264 4.00 -3.68 56.51
C THR A 264 3.58 -2.72 55.40
N ALA A 265 4.53 -2.28 54.57
CA ALA A 265 4.28 -1.44 53.41
C ALA A 265 4.05 -2.27 52.15
N THR A 266 2.92 -2.07 51.47
CA THR A 266 2.62 -2.68 50.17
C THR A 266 3.70 -2.29 49.15
N LYS A 267 4.42 -3.28 48.62
CA LYS A 267 5.40 -3.10 47.54
C LYS A 267 4.77 -3.48 46.21
N GLU A 268 4.48 -2.50 45.38
CA GLU A 268 3.78 -2.69 44.11
C GLU A 268 4.68 -2.24 42.96
N VAL A 269 4.45 -2.85 41.79
CA VAL A 269 5.21 -2.60 40.56
C VAL A 269 4.24 -2.49 39.40
N ASN A 270 4.33 -1.41 38.62
CA ASN A 270 3.60 -1.24 37.36
C ASN A 270 4.58 -1.44 36.20
N ILE A 271 4.30 -2.41 35.32
CA ILE A 271 5.03 -2.60 34.06
C ILE A 271 4.03 -2.54 32.92
N VAL A 272 4.14 -1.52 32.07
CA VAL A 272 3.16 -1.29 31.01
C VAL A 272 3.89 -0.95 29.71
N VAL A 273 3.49 -1.62 28.63
CA VAL A 273 3.80 -1.19 27.27
C VAL A 273 2.47 -0.92 26.58
N GLN A 274 2.29 0.28 26.03
CA GLN A 274 1.05 0.66 25.37
C GLN A 274 1.27 1.54 24.14
N SER A 275 0.36 1.41 23.18
CA SER A 275 0.33 2.21 21.97
C SER A 275 -0.47 3.50 22.22
N LEU A 276 0.23 4.65 22.20
CA LEU A 276 -0.43 5.95 22.34
C LEU A 276 -1.09 6.34 21.02
N SER A 277 -0.29 6.36 19.96
CA SER A 277 -0.71 6.71 18.61
C SER A 277 0.18 6.00 17.59
N ARG A 278 -0.06 6.24 16.30
CA ARG A 278 0.85 5.81 15.23
C ARG A 278 2.27 6.40 15.36
N TYR A 279 2.41 7.53 16.06
CA TYR A 279 3.70 8.19 16.24
C TYR A 279 4.53 7.52 17.33
N GLN A 280 3.88 7.00 18.37
CA GLN A 280 4.54 6.73 19.65
C GLN A 280 3.93 5.56 20.40
N ILE A 281 4.81 4.82 21.08
CA ILE A 281 4.45 3.92 22.16
C ILE A 281 4.97 4.49 23.49
N LYS A 282 4.46 3.95 24.59
CA LYS A 282 4.91 4.25 25.94
C LYS A 282 5.31 2.96 26.64
N ALA A 283 6.51 2.94 27.21
CA ALA A 283 6.99 1.90 28.11
C ALA A 283 7.10 2.50 29.52
N ILE A 284 6.52 1.85 30.53
CA ILE A 284 6.42 2.33 31.92
C ILE A 284 7.01 1.26 32.83
N TYR A 285 7.76 1.72 33.83
CA TYR A 285 8.19 0.94 34.98
C TYR A 285 8.10 1.85 36.22
N GLN A 286 7.16 1.57 37.11
CA GLN A 286 7.01 2.28 38.40
C GLN A 286 7.08 1.28 39.55
N ARG A 287 7.56 1.73 40.73
CA ARG A 287 7.58 0.90 41.95
C ARG A 287 7.44 1.74 43.22
N SER A 288 6.80 1.19 44.26
CA SER A 288 6.46 1.95 45.47
C SER A 288 7.60 2.17 46.47
N ALA A 289 8.76 1.50 46.34
CA ALA A 289 9.94 1.78 47.16
C ALA A 289 11.26 1.35 46.48
N ASP A 290 12.36 2.02 46.89
CA ASP A 290 13.78 1.79 46.53
C ASP A 290 14.19 2.41 45.16
N PRO A 291 15.44 2.90 44.94
CA PRO A 291 15.79 3.75 43.78
C PRO A 291 16.38 3.02 42.54
N GLY A 292 16.40 1.69 42.51
CA GLY A 292 16.81 0.90 41.34
C GLY A 292 15.88 1.07 40.14
N GLY A 293 16.47 1.23 38.96
CA GLY A 293 15.74 1.21 37.68
C GLY A 293 15.56 -0.21 37.15
N GLY A 294 14.96 -0.34 35.96
CA GLY A 294 14.84 -1.61 35.26
C GLY A 294 14.78 -1.40 33.75
N TYR A 295 14.98 -2.47 32.99
CA TYR A 295 14.78 -2.44 31.54
C TYR A 295 13.39 -2.97 31.22
N VAL A 296 12.70 -2.26 30.32
CA VAL A 296 11.43 -2.71 29.73
C VAL A 296 11.66 -2.93 28.24
N GLY A 297 11.62 -4.19 27.82
CA GLY A 297 11.64 -4.60 26.42
C GLY A 297 10.26 -4.47 25.79
N TRP A 298 10.21 -3.94 24.58
CA TRP A 298 8.96 -3.68 23.87
C TRP A 298 9.05 -4.06 22.38
N VAL A 299 7.89 -4.37 21.81
CA VAL A 299 7.69 -4.48 20.36
C VAL A 299 6.41 -3.76 19.96
N ALA A 300 6.45 -3.05 18.84
CA ALA A 300 5.32 -2.40 18.21
C ALA A 300 5.14 -2.98 16.80
N ASN A 301 3.94 -3.50 16.49
CA ASN A 301 3.62 -4.08 15.19
C ASN A 301 2.31 -3.56 14.59
N ALA A 302 2.30 -3.33 13.26
CA ALA A 302 1.13 -2.86 12.48
C ALA A 302 1.18 -3.29 11.01
#